data_AF-A0A4P5W330-F1
#
_entry.id   AF-A0A4P5W330-F1
#
_cell.length_a   1.000
_cell.length_b   1.000
_cell.length_c   1.000
_cell.angle_alpha   90.00
_cell.angle_beta   90.00
_cell.angle_gamma   90.00
#
_symmetry.space_group_name_H-M   'P 1'
#
loop_
_entity.id
_entity.type
_entity.pdbx_description
1 polymer ?
#
loop_
_entity_poly.entity_id
_entity_poly.type
_entity_poly.pdbx_seq_one_letter_code
_entity_poly.pdbx_strand_id
1 'polypeptide(L)'
;MSVHHERPSLGDTCRRYEAALENFGRSCFDLLANEAAFQAWYAASVMQEFGLTRVYREIIFDREHLLAAPGTREVAAMLTSKSELRPDLCVSWYPGVDARHHSTRSGGTAAELLARMAVVTELKVTASTKDDIRWAPLRKDLAKLAIFAATAATSPIGAELATYLVVLDNRAQPVERERPFGDYPDELITDDEVLGGVRAAWPSGVPVATLAVLRREGATFYRGLSRGS
;
A
#
# COMPACT_ATOMS: atom_id res chain seq x y z
N MET A 1 12.99 -30.26 14.11
CA MET A 1 13.97 -29.59 13.22
C MET A 1 13.35 -28.29 12.75
N SER A 2 13.79 -27.14 13.26
CA SER A 2 13.36 -25.84 12.71
C SER A 2 14.07 -25.64 11.39
N VAL A 3 13.32 -25.67 10.29
CA VAL A 3 13.82 -25.19 9.01
C VAL A 3 14.01 -23.69 9.18
N HIS A 4 15.26 -23.24 9.29
CA HIS A 4 15.58 -21.84 9.18
C HIS A 4 15.32 -21.45 7.71
N HIS A 5 14.10 -20.98 7.43
CA HIS A 5 13.83 -20.33 6.16
C HIS A 5 14.66 -19.06 6.11
N GLU A 6 15.69 -19.07 5.27
CA GLU A 6 16.49 -17.88 5.02
C GLU A 6 15.57 -16.78 4.49
N ARG A 7 15.68 -15.58 5.08
CA ARG A 7 14.87 -14.44 4.68
C ARG A 7 15.23 -14.08 3.24
N PRO A 8 14.27 -14.04 2.29
CA PRO A 8 14.53 -13.56 0.94
C PRO A 8 15.04 -12.11 0.98
N SER A 9 15.82 -11.70 -0.02
CA SER A 9 16.17 -10.28 -0.15
C SER A 9 14.90 -9.43 -0.39
N LEU A 10 14.94 -8.16 0.02
CA LEU A 10 13.85 -7.23 -0.28
C LEU A 10 13.68 -7.07 -1.79
N GLY A 11 14.79 -7.00 -2.54
CA GLY A 11 14.76 -6.91 -3.99
C GLY A 11 14.01 -8.06 -4.66
N ASP A 12 14.25 -9.31 -4.23
CA ASP A 12 13.53 -10.48 -4.77
C ASP A 12 12.05 -10.44 -4.39
N THR A 13 11.76 -10.04 -3.14
CA THR A 13 10.39 -9.91 -2.65
C THR A 13 9.61 -8.87 -3.44
N CYS A 14 10.19 -7.70 -3.69
CA CYS A 14 9.58 -6.66 -4.51
C CYS A 14 9.35 -7.13 -5.95
N ARG A 15 10.31 -7.81 -6.59
CA ARG A 15 10.11 -8.32 -7.97
C ARG A 15 8.96 -9.32 -8.06
N ARG A 16 8.87 -10.25 -7.11
CA ARG A 16 7.74 -11.20 -7.04
C ARG A 16 6.41 -10.49 -6.80
N TYR A 17 6.42 -9.49 -5.93
CA TYR A 17 5.25 -8.69 -5.64
C TYR A 17 4.75 -7.91 -6.87
N GLU A 18 5.66 -7.26 -7.59
CA GLU A 18 5.37 -6.54 -8.82
C GLU A 18 4.80 -7.47 -9.92
N ALA A 19 5.32 -8.69 -10.04
CA ALA A 19 4.74 -9.69 -10.94
C ALA A 19 3.29 -10.08 -10.54
N ALA A 20 3.01 -10.19 -9.24
CA ALA A 20 1.64 -10.42 -8.75
C ALA A 20 0.70 -9.24 -9.05
N LEU A 21 1.21 -8.00 -9.00
CA LEU A 21 0.46 -6.80 -9.38
C LEU A 21 0.11 -6.78 -10.87
N GLU A 22 1.05 -7.14 -11.73
CA GLU A 22 0.79 -7.25 -13.17
C GLU A 22 -0.27 -8.32 -13.48
N ASN A 23 -0.23 -9.47 -12.79
CA ASN A 23 -1.25 -10.52 -12.90
C ASN A 23 -2.64 -10.02 -12.47
N PHE A 24 -2.71 -9.33 -11.33
CA PHE A 24 -3.93 -8.71 -10.85
C PHE A 24 -4.50 -7.71 -11.86
N GLY A 25 -3.68 -6.77 -12.34
CA GLY A 25 -4.08 -5.77 -13.32
C GLY A 25 -4.65 -6.40 -14.59
N ARG A 26 -3.89 -7.33 -15.21
CA ARG A 26 -4.32 -8.04 -16.43
C ARG A 26 -5.67 -8.74 -16.29
N SER A 27 -5.98 -9.23 -15.10
CA SER A 27 -7.23 -9.95 -14.83
C SER A 27 -8.43 -9.00 -14.56
N CYS A 28 -8.17 -7.72 -14.29
CA CYS A 28 -9.16 -6.79 -13.75
C CYS A 28 -9.45 -5.56 -14.62
N PHE A 29 -8.68 -5.28 -15.68
CA PHE A 29 -8.85 -4.06 -16.49
C PHE A 29 -10.23 -3.87 -17.11
N ASP A 30 -10.87 -4.97 -17.51
CA ASP A 30 -12.18 -4.94 -18.18
C ASP A 30 -13.34 -5.17 -17.20
N LEU A 31 -13.06 -5.21 -15.89
CA LEU A 31 -14.06 -5.45 -14.86
C LEU A 31 -14.58 -4.13 -14.30
N LEU A 32 -15.88 -4.11 -14.00
CA LEU A 32 -16.53 -3.06 -13.24
C LEU A 32 -17.12 -3.66 -11.96
N ALA A 33 -16.54 -3.31 -10.83
CA ALA A 33 -16.95 -3.81 -9.52
C ALA A 33 -16.79 -2.74 -8.43
N ASN A 34 -17.19 -3.05 -7.21
CA ASN A 34 -16.88 -2.21 -6.06
C ASN A 34 -15.42 -2.43 -5.60
N GLU A 35 -14.86 -1.46 -4.87
CA GLU A 35 -13.48 -1.52 -4.39
C GLU A 35 -13.18 -2.76 -3.55
N ALA A 36 -14.12 -3.23 -2.72
CA ALA A 36 -13.94 -4.42 -1.90
C ALA A 36 -13.75 -5.70 -2.73
N ALA A 37 -14.42 -5.81 -3.88
CA ALA A 37 -14.23 -6.92 -4.81
C ALA A 37 -12.82 -6.88 -5.45
N PHE A 38 -12.37 -5.70 -5.87
CA PHE A 38 -11.01 -5.53 -6.39
C PHE A 38 -9.95 -5.83 -5.32
N GLN A 39 -10.14 -5.39 -4.08
CA GLN A 39 -9.26 -5.73 -2.96
C GLN A 39 -9.20 -7.24 -2.71
N ALA A 40 -10.32 -7.97 -2.89
CA ALA A 40 -10.34 -9.42 -2.78
C ALA A 40 -9.58 -10.11 -3.92
N TRP A 41 -9.77 -9.69 -5.17
CA TRP A 41 -9.03 -10.23 -6.33
C TRP A 41 -7.54 -9.90 -6.28
N TYR A 42 -7.22 -8.71 -5.80
CA TYR A 42 -5.84 -8.29 -5.54
C TYR A 42 -5.18 -9.22 -4.53
N ALA A 43 -5.82 -9.44 -3.38
CA ALA A 43 -5.30 -10.36 -2.38
C ALA A 43 -5.15 -11.79 -2.92
N ALA A 44 -6.11 -12.28 -3.71
CA ALA A 44 -6.01 -13.60 -4.33
C ALA A 44 -4.78 -13.72 -5.25
N SER A 45 -4.50 -12.68 -6.05
CA SER A 45 -3.33 -12.65 -6.95
C SER A 45 -2.01 -12.67 -6.17
N VAL A 46 -1.92 -11.90 -5.08
CA VAL A 46 -0.74 -11.91 -4.21
C VAL A 46 -0.61 -13.24 -3.45
N MET A 47 -1.72 -13.86 -3.03
CA MET A 47 -1.74 -15.17 -2.37
C MET A 47 -1.28 -16.30 -3.28
N GLN A 48 -1.56 -16.24 -4.58
CA GLN A 48 -1.03 -17.21 -5.55
C GLN A 48 0.49 -17.17 -5.62
N GLU A 49 1.08 -15.99 -5.49
CA GLU A 49 2.54 -15.80 -5.53
C GLU A 49 3.21 -16.13 -4.18
N PHE A 50 2.66 -15.63 -3.06
CA PHE A 50 3.31 -15.72 -1.75
C PHE A 50 2.77 -16.82 -0.84
N GLY A 51 1.64 -17.42 -1.17
CA GLY A 51 0.92 -18.40 -0.35
C GLY A 51 -0.02 -17.75 0.68
N LEU A 52 -1.10 -18.46 0.99
CA LEU A 52 -2.18 -18.00 1.89
C LEU A 52 -1.68 -17.62 3.29
N THR A 53 -0.64 -18.29 3.79
CA THR A 53 -0.12 -18.10 5.15
C THR A 53 0.80 -16.88 5.29
N ARG A 54 1.05 -16.14 4.20
CA ARG A 54 1.92 -14.96 4.18
C ARG A 54 1.21 -13.66 3.81
N VAL A 55 -0.04 -13.75 3.33
CA VAL A 55 -0.79 -12.59 2.88
C VAL A 55 -1.91 -12.30 3.85
N TYR A 56 -1.92 -11.08 4.35
CA TYR A 56 -2.86 -10.63 5.36
C TYR A 56 -3.66 -9.46 4.81
N ARG A 57 -4.96 -9.47 5.09
CA ARG A 57 -5.85 -8.34 4.83
C ARG A 57 -6.32 -7.80 6.18
N GLU A 58 -6.64 -6.51 6.21
CA GLU A 58 -7.32 -5.88 7.35
C GLU A 58 -6.57 -5.99 8.69
N ILE A 59 -5.22 -5.97 8.67
CA ILE A 59 -4.46 -5.83 9.91
C ILE A 59 -4.83 -4.49 10.56
N ILE A 60 -5.18 -4.50 11.84
CA ILE A 60 -5.58 -3.28 12.55
C ILE A 60 -4.46 -2.81 13.45
N PHE A 61 -4.07 -1.56 13.28
CA PHE A 61 -3.12 -0.86 14.13
C PHE A 61 -3.79 0.32 14.82
N ASP A 62 -3.60 0.45 16.13
CA ASP A 62 -4.00 1.66 16.83
C ASP A 62 -3.14 2.82 16.37
N ARG A 63 -3.80 3.93 16.04
CA ARG A 63 -3.14 5.15 15.61
C ARG A 63 -2.15 5.62 16.66
N GLU A 64 -2.49 5.59 17.95
CA GLU A 64 -1.60 6.08 19.01
C GLU A 64 -0.27 5.32 19.04
N HIS A 65 -0.30 4.00 18.85
CA HIS A 65 0.91 3.18 18.79
C HIS A 65 1.77 3.48 17.57
N LEU A 66 1.16 3.82 16.43
CA LEU A 66 1.87 4.22 15.23
C LEU A 66 2.46 5.65 15.36
N LEU A 67 1.72 6.57 16.00
CA LEU A 67 2.14 7.97 16.16
C LEU A 67 3.22 8.19 17.23
N ALA A 68 3.62 7.12 17.92
CA ALA A 68 4.79 7.12 18.80
C ALA A 68 6.11 7.16 18.02
N ALA A 69 6.12 6.76 16.73
CA ALA A 69 7.33 6.75 15.93
C ALA A 69 7.75 8.18 15.48
N PRO A 70 9.05 8.52 15.45
CA PRO A 70 9.53 9.83 15.02
C PRO A 70 9.04 10.21 13.62
N GLY A 71 8.68 11.48 13.41
CA GLY A 71 8.28 12.03 12.10
C GLY A 71 6.88 11.62 11.62
N THR A 72 6.13 10.80 12.38
CA THR A 72 4.79 10.37 11.99
C THR A 72 3.70 11.41 12.25
N ARG A 73 3.91 12.34 13.19
CA ARG A 73 2.90 13.32 13.61
C ARG A 73 2.61 14.35 12.53
N GLU A 74 3.64 14.75 11.80
CA GLU A 74 3.58 15.70 10.69
C GLU A 74 2.69 15.16 9.57
N VAL A 75 2.82 13.87 9.26
CA VAL A 75 2.03 13.18 8.24
C VAL A 75 0.63 12.84 8.74
N ALA A 76 0.48 12.58 10.04
CA ALA A 76 -0.80 12.24 10.66
C ALA A 76 -1.85 13.35 10.56
N ALA A 77 -1.43 14.60 10.37
CA ALA A 77 -2.32 15.73 10.11
C ALA A 77 -3.14 15.55 8.81
N MET A 78 -2.64 14.73 7.87
CA MET A 78 -3.35 14.40 6.62
C MET A 78 -4.44 13.35 6.81
N LEU A 79 -4.42 12.64 7.95
CA LEU A 79 -5.37 11.58 8.25
C LEU A 79 -6.59 12.11 8.99
N THR A 80 -7.76 11.53 8.71
CA THR A 80 -8.98 11.77 9.51
C THR A 80 -8.77 11.33 10.95
N SER A 81 -9.55 11.85 11.91
CA SER A 81 -9.47 11.56 13.36
C SER A 81 -9.74 10.10 13.79
N LYS A 82 -9.82 9.15 12.86
CA LYS A 82 -10.00 7.73 13.18
C LYS A 82 -8.87 7.26 14.10
N SER A 83 -9.24 6.45 15.09
CA SER A 83 -8.34 5.86 16.09
C SER A 83 -7.53 4.68 15.57
N GLU A 84 -7.89 4.13 14.40
CA GLU A 84 -7.27 2.94 13.81
C GLU A 84 -6.82 3.19 12.38
N LEU A 85 -5.70 2.60 12.00
CA LEU A 85 -5.20 2.53 10.63
C LEU A 85 -5.11 1.06 10.18
N ARG A 86 -5.52 0.81 8.93
CA ARG A 86 -5.58 -0.53 8.34
C ARG A 86 -5.00 -0.50 6.94
N PRO A 87 -3.92 -1.23 6.63
CA PRO A 87 -3.51 -1.44 5.26
C PRO A 87 -4.49 -2.37 4.54
N ASP A 88 -4.65 -2.18 3.24
CA ASP A 88 -5.50 -3.04 2.42
C ASP A 88 -4.94 -4.47 2.36
N LEU A 89 -3.60 -4.58 2.28
CA LEU A 89 -2.90 -5.85 2.28
C LEU A 89 -1.48 -5.73 2.86
N CYS A 90 -1.00 -6.84 3.44
CA CYS A 90 0.37 -7.01 3.86
C CYS A 90 0.91 -8.37 3.41
N VAL A 91 2.21 -8.44 3.12
CA VAL A 91 2.94 -9.68 2.87
C VAL A 91 4.00 -9.83 3.94
N SER A 92 4.02 -10.96 4.65
CA SER A 92 5.03 -11.24 5.68
C SER A 92 6.32 -11.85 5.12
N TRP A 93 7.41 -11.68 5.86
CA TRP A 93 8.68 -12.38 5.58
C TRP A 93 8.52 -13.90 5.70
N TYR A 94 7.79 -14.34 6.73
CA TYR A 94 7.62 -15.74 7.09
C TYR A 94 6.15 -16.13 7.15
N PRO A 95 5.79 -17.39 6.83
CA PRO A 95 4.43 -17.86 6.99
C PRO A 95 4.01 -17.90 8.47
N GLY A 96 2.71 -17.72 8.73
CA GLY A 96 2.13 -17.97 10.05
C GLY A 96 2.42 -16.89 11.10
N VAL A 97 2.77 -15.67 10.67
CA VAL A 97 2.80 -14.50 11.58
C VAL A 97 1.40 -14.30 12.19
N ASP A 98 1.33 -14.17 13.50
CA ASP A 98 0.09 -13.78 14.18
C ASP A 98 -0.15 -12.27 13.98
N ALA A 99 -1.02 -11.95 13.02
CA ALA A 99 -1.39 -10.58 12.67
C ALA A 99 -2.78 -10.17 13.19
N ARG A 100 -3.37 -10.96 14.11
CA ARG A 100 -4.70 -10.68 14.66
C ARG A 100 -4.65 -9.46 15.57
N HIS A 101 -5.52 -8.46 15.32
CA HIS A 101 -5.80 -7.28 16.16
C HIS A 101 -4.67 -6.93 17.15
N HIS A 102 -3.59 -6.35 16.62
CA HIS A 102 -2.38 -6.06 17.38
C HIS A 102 -2.67 -5.15 18.60
N SER A 103 -3.75 -4.37 18.56
CA SER A 103 -4.24 -3.53 19.65
C SER A 103 -4.66 -4.28 20.91
N THR A 104 -5.01 -5.57 20.82
CA THR A 104 -5.73 -6.27 21.91
C THR A 104 -5.11 -7.57 22.39
N ARG A 105 -4.18 -8.20 21.65
CA ARG A 105 -3.81 -9.62 21.94
C ARG A 105 -2.34 -10.02 21.83
N SER A 106 -1.45 -9.24 21.23
CA SER A 106 -0.03 -9.62 21.09
C SER A 106 0.85 -8.86 22.07
N GLY A 107 1.68 -9.55 22.85
CA GLY A 107 2.73 -8.96 23.69
C GLY A 107 3.90 -8.35 22.90
N GLY A 108 3.64 -7.82 21.71
CA GLY A 108 4.60 -7.13 20.85
C GLY A 108 4.12 -5.71 20.51
N THR A 109 4.96 -4.93 19.86
CA THR A 109 4.69 -3.54 19.43
C THR A 109 4.31 -3.46 17.96
N ALA A 110 3.61 -2.39 17.56
CA ALA A 110 3.25 -2.17 16.16
C ALA A 110 4.49 -2.19 15.25
N ALA A 111 5.62 -1.66 15.73
CA ALA A 111 6.92 -1.70 15.06
C ALA A 111 7.42 -3.14 14.85
N GLU A 112 7.31 -4.01 15.85
CA GLU A 112 7.70 -5.43 15.73
C GLU A 112 6.81 -6.20 14.75
N LEU A 113 5.50 -5.95 14.74
CA LEU A 113 4.62 -6.58 13.75
C LEU A 113 4.93 -6.10 12.34
N LEU A 114 5.10 -4.78 12.14
CA LEU A 114 5.45 -4.22 10.83
C LEU A 114 6.83 -4.70 10.35
N ALA A 115 7.79 -4.89 11.25
CA ALA A 115 9.09 -5.47 10.91
C ALA A 115 9.03 -6.95 10.49
N ARG A 116 7.94 -7.66 10.81
CA ARG A 116 7.67 -9.01 10.28
C ARG A 116 7.04 -8.97 8.88
N MET A 117 6.63 -7.79 8.41
CA MET A 117 6.11 -7.58 7.07
C MET A 117 7.24 -7.22 6.10
N ALA A 118 7.16 -7.80 4.91
CA ALA A 118 8.00 -7.48 3.77
C ALA A 118 7.38 -6.39 2.90
N VAL A 119 6.05 -6.42 2.74
CA VAL A 119 5.29 -5.46 1.94
C VAL A 119 4.05 -5.01 2.70
N VAL A 120 3.75 -3.71 2.65
CA VAL A 120 2.48 -3.10 3.07
C VAL A 120 1.93 -2.26 1.91
N THR A 121 0.62 -2.35 1.65
CA THR A 121 0.02 -1.71 0.48
C THR A 121 -1.34 -1.09 0.73
N GLU A 122 -1.63 -0.07 -0.07
CA GLU A 122 -2.95 0.52 -0.29
C GLU A 122 -3.33 0.34 -1.77
N LEU A 123 -4.60 0.08 -2.05
CA LEU A 123 -5.15 -0.05 -3.40
C LEU A 123 -6.18 1.05 -3.67
N LYS A 124 -6.12 1.61 -4.87
CA LYS A 124 -7.17 2.44 -5.44
C LYS A 124 -7.53 1.97 -6.83
N VAL A 125 -8.81 2.09 -7.18
CA VAL A 125 -9.36 1.65 -8.46
C VAL A 125 -10.07 2.81 -9.13
N THR A 126 -9.66 3.18 -10.33
CA THR A 126 -10.12 4.41 -11.00
C THR A 126 -11.59 4.35 -11.38
N ALA A 127 -12.04 3.26 -12.00
CA ALA A 127 -13.43 3.05 -12.37
C ALA A 127 -14.06 2.00 -11.43
N SER A 128 -14.65 2.46 -10.34
CA SER A 128 -15.46 1.61 -9.44
C SER A 128 -16.96 1.87 -9.63
N THR A 129 -17.81 0.94 -9.20
CA THR A 129 -19.27 1.12 -9.25
C THR A 129 -19.82 2.18 -8.30
N LYS A 130 -18.99 2.76 -7.41
CA LYS A 130 -19.44 3.69 -6.37
C LYS A 130 -18.90 5.10 -6.53
N ASP A 131 -17.60 5.24 -6.76
CA ASP A 131 -16.93 6.52 -6.86
C ASP A 131 -15.70 6.42 -7.77
N ASP A 132 -15.40 7.49 -8.50
CA ASP A 132 -14.12 7.66 -9.18
C ASP A 132 -13.03 8.08 -8.17
N ILE A 133 -11.76 7.77 -8.47
CA ILE A 133 -10.64 8.17 -7.61
C ILE A 133 -10.58 9.70 -7.52
N ARG A 134 -10.51 10.20 -6.28
CA ARG A 134 -10.22 11.62 -5.98
C ARG A 134 -8.83 11.77 -5.36
N TRP A 135 -8.26 12.97 -5.49
CA TRP A 135 -6.94 13.32 -4.95
C TRP A 135 -6.82 13.20 -3.43
N ALA A 136 -7.85 13.64 -2.69
CA ALA A 136 -7.81 13.63 -1.23
C ALA A 136 -7.68 12.21 -0.63
N PRO A 137 -8.38 11.18 -1.14
CA PRO A 137 -8.11 9.78 -0.82
C PRO A 137 -6.65 9.34 -1.04
N LEU A 138 -6.07 9.56 -2.21
CA LEU A 138 -4.69 9.13 -2.52
C LEU A 138 -3.66 9.71 -1.54
N ARG A 139 -3.79 10.99 -1.18
CA ARG A 139 -2.91 11.65 -0.19
C ARG A 139 -3.02 10.99 1.19
N LYS A 140 -4.21 10.58 1.60
CA LYS A 140 -4.43 9.87 2.89
C LYS A 140 -3.76 8.51 2.88
N ASP A 141 -3.81 7.79 1.77
CA ASP A 141 -3.20 6.46 1.67
C ASP A 141 -1.68 6.52 1.65
N LEU A 142 -1.09 7.49 0.93
CA LEU A 142 0.35 7.76 1.04
C LEU A 142 0.75 8.13 2.47
N ALA A 143 -0.04 8.97 3.15
CA ALA A 143 0.21 9.32 4.55
C ALA A 143 0.17 8.09 5.48
N LYS A 144 -0.78 7.16 5.27
CA LYS A 144 -0.83 5.87 5.99
C LYS A 144 0.45 5.06 5.75
N LEU A 145 0.86 4.90 4.49
CA LEU A 145 2.06 4.16 4.12
C LEU A 145 3.33 4.76 4.75
N ALA A 146 3.44 6.08 4.81
CA ALA A 146 4.54 6.77 5.48
C ALA A 146 4.61 6.44 6.96
N ILE A 147 3.46 6.45 7.64
CA ILE A 147 3.36 6.12 9.07
C ILE A 147 3.75 4.66 9.32
N PHE A 148 3.29 3.72 8.48
CA PHE A 148 3.69 2.32 8.58
C PHE A 148 5.20 2.14 8.37
N ALA A 149 5.78 2.77 7.35
CA ALA A 149 7.22 2.69 7.09
C ALA A 149 8.06 3.29 8.22
N ALA A 150 7.68 4.47 8.72
CA ALA A 150 8.33 5.12 9.84
C ALA A 150 8.26 4.29 11.12
N THR A 151 7.10 3.67 11.39
CA THR A 151 6.92 2.80 12.55
C THR A 151 7.72 1.51 12.43
N ALA A 152 7.80 0.90 11.24
CA ALA A 152 8.62 -0.28 11.00
C ALA A 152 10.11 0.00 11.28
N ALA A 153 10.58 1.19 10.89
CA ALA A 153 11.97 1.60 11.05
C ALA A 153 12.42 1.78 12.52
N THR A 154 11.49 1.92 13.46
CA THR A 154 11.82 1.98 14.91
C THR A 154 11.95 0.59 15.55
N SER A 155 11.69 -0.48 14.80
CA SER A 155 11.73 -1.84 15.35
C SER A 155 13.16 -2.26 15.70
N PRO A 156 13.39 -2.86 16.89
CA PRO A 156 14.70 -3.40 17.26
C PRO A 156 15.11 -4.61 16.41
N ILE A 157 14.18 -5.20 15.67
CA ILE A 157 14.42 -6.37 14.81
C ILE A 157 15.05 -5.95 13.47
N GLY A 158 15.06 -4.64 13.13
CA GLY A 158 15.81 -4.10 12.00
C GLY A 158 15.38 -4.68 10.65
N ALA A 159 14.12 -4.52 10.27
CA ALA A 159 13.61 -5.04 9.02
C ALA A 159 13.28 -3.93 8.02
N GLU A 160 13.78 -4.10 6.80
CA GLU A 160 13.31 -3.32 5.66
C GLU A 160 11.85 -3.66 5.36
N LEU A 161 11.06 -2.62 5.04
CA LEU A 161 9.66 -2.72 4.67
C LEU A 161 9.45 -1.98 3.35
N ALA A 162 8.94 -2.68 2.34
CA ALA A 162 8.48 -2.04 1.11
C ALA A 162 7.04 -1.56 1.26
N THR A 163 6.76 -0.35 0.79
CA THR A 163 5.40 0.21 0.75
C THR A 163 4.96 0.47 -0.68
N TYR A 164 3.72 0.09 -1.01
CA TYR A 164 3.14 0.26 -2.34
C TYR A 164 1.79 0.97 -2.29
N LEU A 165 1.68 2.09 -2.99
CA LEU A 165 0.37 2.61 -3.41
C LEU A 165 0.08 2.07 -4.80
N VAL A 166 -0.94 1.23 -4.92
CA VAL A 166 -1.35 0.61 -6.17
C VAL A 166 -2.56 1.36 -6.70
N VAL A 167 -2.49 1.80 -7.95
CA VAL A 167 -3.62 2.38 -8.68
C VAL A 167 -3.94 1.49 -9.86
N LEU A 168 -5.10 0.84 -9.82
CA LEU A 168 -5.67 0.12 -10.95
C LEU A 168 -6.48 1.11 -11.80
N ASP A 169 -5.95 1.46 -12.98
CA ASP A 169 -6.67 2.25 -13.98
C ASP A 169 -7.42 1.31 -14.94
N ASN A 170 -8.62 0.92 -14.53
CA ASN A 170 -9.54 0.05 -15.27
C ASN A 170 -10.59 0.84 -16.05
N ARG A 171 -10.30 2.09 -16.43
CA ARG A 171 -11.18 2.82 -17.33
C ARG A 171 -11.16 2.11 -18.68
N ALA A 172 -12.27 1.45 -19.05
CA ALA A 172 -12.51 1.11 -20.45
C ALA A 172 -12.35 2.42 -21.26
N GLN A 173 -11.61 2.38 -22.38
CA GLN A 173 -11.36 3.47 -23.34
C GLN A 173 -12.35 4.63 -23.24
N PRO A 174 -11.92 5.91 -23.36
CA PRO A 174 -12.67 7.10 -22.93
C PRO A 174 -14.13 7.01 -23.35
N VAL A 175 -14.95 6.39 -22.51
CA VAL A 175 -16.37 6.28 -22.77
C VAL A 175 -16.86 7.68 -22.47
N GLU A 176 -17.50 8.32 -23.44
CA GLU A 176 -18.37 9.47 -23.23
C GLU A 176 -19.52 9.06 -22.28
N ARG A 177 -19.20 8.72 -21.03
CA ARG A 177 -20.14 8.87 -19.95
C ARG A 177 -20.25 10.37 -19.76
N GLU A 178 -21.46 10.92 -19.80
CA GLU A 178 -21.72 12.26 -19.28
C GLU A 178 -21.04 12.34 -17.92
N ARG A 179 -19.89 13.03 -17.88
CA ARG A 179 -19.01 13.09 -16.72
C ARG A 179 -19.78 13.93 -15.70
N PRO A 180 -20.30 13.35 -14.61
CA PRO A 180 -21.14 14.12 -13.69
C PRO A 180 -20.33 15.22 -12.97
N PHE A 181 -19.00 15.19 -13.09
CA PHE A 181 -18.08 16.12 -12.43
C PHE A 181 -16.89 16.49 -13.32
N GLY A 182 -17.15 17.19 -14.42
CA GLY A 182 -16.14 17.93 -15.20
C GLY A 182 -15.07 17.09 -15.90
N ASP A 183 -14.22 17.76 -16.68
CA ASP A 183 -13.12 17.13 -17.37
C ASP A 183 -12.07 16.65 -16.37
N TYR A 184 -11.93 15.34 -16.24
CA TYR A 184 -10.75 14.74 -15.64
C TYR A 184 -9.62 14.86 -16.67
N PRO A 185 -8.45 15.40 -16.30
CA PRO A 185 -7.31 15.35 -17.20
C PRO A 185 -6.99 13.87 -17.46
N ASP A 186 -6.83 13.51 -18.74
CA ASP A 186 -6.33 12.18 -19.16
C ASP A 186 -4.94 11.88 -18.52
N GLU A 187 -4.30 12.90 -17.97
CA GLU A 187 -3.01 12.99 -17.27
C GLU A 187 -3.05 12.69 -15.75
N LEU A 188 -4.12 12.06 -15.24
CA LEU A 188 -4.40 11.80 -13.81
C LEU A 188 -3.26 11.21 -12.96
N ILE A 189 -2.16 10.72 -13.54
CA ILE A 189 -1.01 10.16 -12.80
C ILE A 189 0.32 10.47 -13.53
N THR A 190 0.50 11.66 -14.11
CA THR A 190 1.81 12.08 -14.67
C THR A 190 2.54 13.11 -13.83
N ASP A 191 1.89 13.76 -12.87
CA ASP A 191 2.47 14.98 -12.32
C ASP A 191 3.30 14.76 -11.06
N ASP A 192 4.50 15.36 -11.10
CA ASP A 192 5.30 15.75 -9.94
C ASP A 192 4.47 16.39 -8.81
N GLU A 193 3.25 16.89 -9.09
CA GLU A 193 2.28 17.38 -8.10
C GLU A 193 1.72 16.30 -7.16
N VAL A 194 1.43 15.08 -7.65
CA VAL A 194 0.96 13.95 -6.83
C VAL A 194 2.02 13.62 -5.77
N LEU A 195 3.26 13.69 -6.20
CA LEU A 195 4.42 13.32 -5.43
C LEU A 195 4.87 14.49 -4.54
N GLY A 196 4.83 15.73 -5.03
CA GLY A 196 5.40 16.90 -4.37
C GLY A 196 4.76 17.20 -3.01
N GLY A 197 3.43 17.21 -2.92
CA GLY A 197 2.73 17.54 -1.67
C GLY A 197 2.95 16.53 -0.55
N VAL A 198 2.96 15.24 -0.88
CA VAL A 198 3.19 14.17 0.12
C VAL A 198 4.69 13.99 0.38
N ARG A 199 5.56 14.11 -0.63
CA ARG A 199 7.03 14.15 -0.45
C ARG A 199 7.46 15.26 0.49
N ALA A 200 6.81 16.43 0.43
CA ALA A 200 7.14 17.55 1.31
C ALA A 200 6.86 17.25 2.79
N ALA A 201 5.85 16.43 3.09
CA ALA A 201 5.51 16.03 4.44
C ALA A 201 6.12 14.67 4.85
N TRP A 202 6.69 13.92 3.91
CA TRP A 202 7.18 12.57 4.17
C TRP A 202 8.27 12.56 5.26
N PRO A 203 8.25 11.60 6.21
CA PRO A 203 9.21 11.59 7.31
C PRO A 203 10.64 11.42 6.79
N SER A 204 11.58 12.19 7.35
CA SER A 204 12.99 12.12 6.96
C SER A 204 13.58 10.73 7.25
N GLY A 205 14.44 10.23 6.36
CA GLY A 205 15.10 8.92 6.52
C GLY A 205 14.20 7.70 6.30
N VAL A 206 12.92 7.90 5.95
CA VAL A 206 11.96 6.83 5.69
C VAL A 206 11.83 6.60 4.18
N PRO A 207 12.01 5.37 3.67
CA PRO A 207 11.79 5.06 2.26
C PRO A 207 10.39 5.44 1.84
N VAL A 208 10.29 6.09 0.69
CA VAL A 208 9.00 6.55 0.19
C VAL A 208 8.34 5.45 -0.63
N ALA A 209 7.02 5.36 -0.54
CA ALA A 209 6.25 4.31 -1.21
C ALA A 209 6.53 4.27 -2.72
N THR A 210 6.54 3.05 -3.26
CA THR A 210 6.48 2.84 -4.70
C THR A 210 5.04 3.09 -5.16
N LEU A 211 4.86 3.99 -6.11
CA LEU A 211 3.58 4.15 -6.79
C LEU A 211 3.56 3.17 -7.97
N ALA A 212 2.64 2.20 -7.93
CA ALA A 212 2.42 1.24 -8.99
C ALA A 212 1.12 1.59 -9.72
N VAL A 213 1.23 1.97 -11.00
CA VAL A 213 0.07 2.29 -11.82
C VAL A 213 -0.14 1.16 -12.82
N LEU A 214 -1.26 0.47 -12.69
CA LEU A 214 -1.62 -0.67 -13.52
C LEU A 214 -2.59 -0.19 -14.60
N ARG A 215 -2.18 -0.29 -15.86
CA ARG A 215 -2.99 0.05 -17.04
C ARG A 215 -3.04 -1.13 -18.02
N ARG A 216 -3.95 -1.07 -18.98
CA ARG A 216 -4.11 -2.11 -19.99
C ARG A 216 -2.83 -2.37 -20.79
N GLU A 217 -2.06 -1.32 -21.04
CA GLU A 217 -0.80 -1.34 -21.78
C GLU A 217 0.36 -1.92 -20.96
N GLY A 218 0.22 -1.98 -19.63
CA GLY A 218 1.24 -2.49 -18.72
C GLY A 218 1.23 -1.82 -17.35
N ALA A 219 2.13 -2.28 -16.48
CA ALA A 219 2.37 -1.66 -15.18
C ALA A 219 3.54 -0.66 -15.26
N THR A 220 3.37 0.51 -14.64
CA THR A 220 4.44 1.49 -14.44
C THR A 220 4.74 1.62 -12.95
N PHE A 221 6.01 1.48 -12.58
CA PHE A 221 6.48 1.57 -11.19
C PHE A 221 7.35 2.81 -10.98
N TYR A 222 6.83 3.77 -10.23
CA TYR A 222 7.54 4.99 -9.86
C TYR A 222 8.21 4.76 -8.49
N ARG A 223 9.50 4.45 -8.52
CA ARG A 223 10.34 4.19 -7.33
C ARG A 223 11.05 5.47 -6.86
N GLY A 224 11.55 5.45 -5.62
CA GLY A 224 12.53 6.43 -5.17
C GLY A 224 11.98 7.85 -5.02
N LEU A 225 10.77 7.98 -4.46
CA LEU A 225 10.22 9.28 -4.07
C LEU A 225 10.98 9.89 -2.86
N SER A 226 12.27 9.63 -2.67
CA SER A 226 13.07 10.22 -1.58
C SER A 226 13.18 11.73 -1.75
N ARG A 227 13.07 12.47 -0.64
CA ARG A 227 13.59 13.85 -0.59
C ARG A 227 15.06 13.78 -0.99
N GLY A 228 15.44 14.49 -2.05
CA GLY A 228 16.85 14.74 -2.34
C GLY A 228 17.49 15.29 -1.07
N SER A 229 18.61 14.68 -0.69
CA SER A 229 19.49 15.09 0.41
C SER A 229 19.84 16.57 0.34
#